data_AF-A0AAN8X0E0-F1
#
_entry.id   AF-A0AAN8X0E0-F1
#
_cell.length_a   1.000
_cell.length_b   1.000
_cell.length_c   1.000
_cell.angle_alpha   90.00
_cell.angle_beta   90.00
_cell.angle_gamma   90.00
#
_symmetry.space_group_name_H-M   'P 1'
#
loop_
_entity.id
_entity.type
_entity.pdbx_description
1 polymer ?
#
loop_
_entity_poly.entity_id
_entity_poly.type
_entity_poly.pdbx_seq_one_letter_code
_entity_poly.pdbx_strand_id
1 'polypeptide(L)'
;MLVSLLLTFLLVGVRAQDCQQDTNCSRPNCTCFSTESPLDPNFPPPFFPQFVVLSFNDAVTVTNFPFYNEILNTYKNPNDCGISGTFFVNHLYLDYTLANELWRLGSEIGVRSVTATPDISYWRQANYTTWKNEFSDMRDMLIKYAYIDEKDIIGTRVPYLELGGDEMFRALSDGGYQYDSSWPSLIYTNWFGSPPKGAIFPYTLDFKSLQDCPIGECPVNVYPGFWETPVVDLQDFRGEACAMIDACQSYNNETECPEQICEDNVFNFLLDNFKINYDNNKAPFGLHTHHSWFLLDELGDSNAHTNGYKRFLEHITTQYSDVWVISHSRLLEWMKNPAIAPDIPSQPAFQCPTFLPPTTCPTPLMCDYNTNLPIPGLEEINMQICSRPCPPNYPWLGNVNGS
;
A
#
# COMPACT_ATOMS: atom_id res chain seq x y z
N MET A 1 -30.16 -59.83 -26.69
CA MET A 1 -30.49 -58.70 -25.78
C MET A 1 -29.74 -58.98 -24.48
N LEU A 2 -28.72 -58.25 -24.02
CA LEU A 2 -28.22 -56.90 -24.24
C LEU A 2 -26.68 -56.95 -24.27
N VAL A 3 -26.04 -56.14 -25.12
CA VAL A 3 -24.61 -55.83 -25.03
C VAL A 3 -24.49 -54.59 -24.15
N SER A 4 -23.81 -54.70 -23.01
CA SER A 4 -23.58 -53.56 -22.11
C SER A 4 -22.28 -52.88 -22.52
N LEU A 5 -22.37 -51.72 -23.17
CA LEU A 5 -21.24 -50.83 -23.43
C LEU A 5 -20.90 -50.11 -22.12
N LEU A 6 -19.72 -50.37 -21.55
CA LEU A 6 -19.13 -49.49 -20.55
C LEU A 6 -18.46 -48.32 -21.29
N LEU A 7 -19.03 -47.12 -21.17
CA LEU A 7 -18.32 -45.87 -21.48
C LEU A 7 -17.42 -45.52 -20.29
N THR A 8 -16.12 -45.66 -20.47
CA THR A 8 -15.11 -45.02 -19.62
C THR A 8 -15.04 -43.54 -19.99
N PHE A 9 -15.58 -42.67 -19.14
CA PHE A 9 -15.32 -41.24 -19.20
C PHE A 9 -13.86 -40.98 -18.79
N LEU A 10 -13.00 -40.71 -19.77
CA LEU A 10 -11.71 -40.08 -19.53
C LEU A 10 -11.97 -38.63 -19.10
N LEU A 11 -11.86 -38.36 -17.79
CA LEU A 11 -11.70 -37.02 -17.26
C LEU A 11 -10.36 -36.46 -17.78
N VAL A 12 -10.40 -35.80 -18.94
CA VAL A 12 -9.32 -34.91 -19.35
C VAL A 12 -9.36 -33.75 -18.38
N GLY A 13 -8.50 -33.81 -17.35
CA GLY A 13 -8.27 -32.67 -16.47
C GLY A 13 -7.79 -31.51 -17.34
N VAL A 14 -8.63 -30.50 -17.51
CA VAL A 14 -8.22 -29.24 -18.11
C VAL A 14 -7.16 -28.67 -17.18
N ARG A 15 -5.90 -28.76 -17.57
CA ARG A 15 -4.79 -28.12 -16.87
C ARG A 15 -5.11 -26.63 -16.86
N ALA A 16 -5.13 -26.00 -15.68
CA ALA A 16 -5.23 -24.54 -15.62
C ALA A 16 -4.13 -23.96 -16.52
N GLN A 17 -4.50 -23.07 -17.43
CA GLN A 17 -3.55 -22.52 -18.39
C GLN A 17 -2.59 -21.58 -17.67
N ASP A 18 -1.29 -21.76 -17.86
CA ASP A 18 -0.28 -20.86 -17.29
C ASP A 18 -0.36 -19.46 -17.91
N CYS A 19 0.00 -18.43 -17.14
CA CYS A 19 0.02 -17.04 -17.63
C CYS A 19 1.15 -16.84 -18.64
N GLN A 20 0.84 -16.22 -19.77
CA GLN A 20 1.78 -15.83 -20.82
C GLN A 20 1.48 -14.39 -21.23
N GLN A 21 2.36 -13.49 -20.82
CA GLN A 21 2.25 -12.06 -21.12
C GLN A 21 2.14 -11.85 -22.64
N ASP A 22 1.21 -10.98 -23.03
CA ASP A 22 0.87 -10.60 -24.40
C ASP A 22 0.35 -11.75 -25.31
N THR A 23 0.09 -12.93 -24.73
CA THR A 23 -0.53 -14.08 -25.42
C THR A 23 -1.92 -14.38 -24.88
N ASN A 24 -2.05 -14.58 -23.57
CA ASN A 24 -3.34 -14.81 -22.89
C ASN A 24 -3.59 -13.84 -21.72
N CYS A 25 -2.66 -12.91 -21.50
CA CYS A 25 -2.74 -11.85 -20.50
C CYS A 25 -2.17 -10.57 -21.12
N SER A 26 -2.99 -9.55 -21.35
CA SER A 26 -2.58 -8.33 -22.06
C SER A 26 -2.89 -7.08 -21.26
N ARG A 27 -1.92 -6.17 -21.23
CA ARG A 27 -2.07 -4.83 -20.64
C ARG A 27 -3.10 -4.00 -21.43
N PRO A 28 -3.82 -3.05 -20.79
CA PRO A 28 -3.69 -2.65 -19.38
C PRO A 28 -4.46 -3.55 -18.40
N ASN A 29 -5.24 -4.52 -18.88
CA ASN A 29 -6.19 -5.24 -18.04
C ASN A 29 -5.59 -6.42 -17.27
N CYS A 30 -4.50 -7.01 -17.78
CA CYS A 30 -3.86 -8.16 -17.17
C CYS A 30 -2.33 -8.03 -17.25
N THR A 31 -1.66 -8.36 -16.14
CA THR A 31 -0.19 -8.50 -16.08
C THR A 31 0.15 -9.78 -15.34
N CYS A 32 0.97 -10.64 -15.95
CA CYS A 32 1.39 -11.89 -15.31
C CYS A 32 2.29 -11.63 -14.09
N PHE A 33 2.22 -12.53 -13.10
CA PHE A 33 3.25 -12.66 -12.08
C PHE A 33 4.63 -12.76 -12.74
N SER A 34 5.57 -11.91 -12.34
CA SER A 34 6.91 -11.85 -12.92
C SER A 34 7.92 -11.19 -11.97
N THR A 35 9.17 -11.66 -12.03
CA THR A 35 10.34 -10.99 -11.45
C THR A 35 11.14 -10.23 -12.52
N GLU A 36 10.71 -10.27 -13.77
CA GLU A 36 11.28 -9.50 -14.87
C GLU A 36 10.52 -8.18 -15.04
N SER A 37 11.27 -7.11 -15.35
CA SER A 37 10.69 -5.80 -15.66
C SER A 37 9.74 -5.91 -16.86
N PRO A 38 8.62 -5.16 -16.87
CA PRO A 38 7.69 -5.17 -18.00
C PRO A 38 8.21 -4.42 -19.24
N LEU A 39 9.41 -3.82 -19.18
CA LEU A 39 10.07 -3.15 -20.31
C LEU A 39 10.90 -4.15 -21.15
N ASP A 40 11.23 -3.75 -22.38
CA ASP A 40 12.13 -4.53 -23.25
C ASP A 40 13.51 -4.69 -22.57
N PRO A 41 13.99 -5.93 -22.32
CA PRO A 41 15.28 -6.16 -21.68
C PRO A 41 16.49 -5.65 -22.50
N ASN A 42 16.30 -5.28 -23.77
CA ASN A 42 17.35 -4.71 -24.61
C ASN A 42 17.63 -3.22 -24.32
N PHE A 43 16.79 -2.55 -23.53
CA PHE A 43 17.11 -1.19 -23.09
C PHE A 43 18.35 -1.17 -22.18
N PRO A 44 19.14 -0.08 -22.17
CA PRO A 44 20.27 0.04 -21.25
C PRO A 44 19.77 0.34 -19.82
N PRO A 45 20.53 0.03 -18.76
CA PRO A 45 20.07 0.18 -17.37
C PRO A 45 19.47 1.55 -17.00
N PRO A 46 19.98 2.71 -17.46
CA PRO A 46 19.40 4.02 -17.15
C PRO A 46 17.98 4.27 -17.71
N PHE A 47 17.48 3.38 -18.57
CA PHE A 47 16.13 3.49 -19.14
C PHE A 47 15.09 2.78 -18.28
N PHE A 48 15.50 1.95 -17.32
CA PHE A 48 14.61 1.31 -16.36
C PHE A 48 14.41 2.24 -15.16
N PRO A 49 13.20 2.78 -14.96
CA PRO A 49 12.92 3.58 -13.78
C PRO A 49 13.00 2.72 -12.52
N GLN A 50 13.45 3.31 -11.42
CA GLN A 50 13.22 2.73 -10.09
C GLN A 50 12.05 3.47 -9.43
N PHE A 51 11.01 2.73 -9.07
CA PHE A 51 9.94 3.27 -8.25
C PHE A 51 10.20 3.01 -6.77
N VAL A 52 10.06 4.05 -5.95
CA VAL A 52 10.00 3.95 -4.49
C VAL A 52 8.57 4.24 -4.07
N VAL A 53 7.90 3.26 -3.48
CA VAL A 53 6.47 3.31 -3.18
C VAL A 53 6.29 3.59 -1.71
N LEU A 54 5.95 4.84 -1.40
CA LEU A 54 5.77 5.29 -0.02
C LEU A 54 4.34 5.00 0.45
N SER A 55 4.19 4.38 1.62
CA SER A 55 2.89 4.33 2.28
C SER A 55 2.94 4.44 3.79
N PHE A 56 1.89 5.04 4.35
CA PHE A 56 1.62 5.08 5.77
C PHE A 56 0.30 4.39 6.10
N ASN A 57 0.31 3.63 7.17
CA ASN A 57 -0.88 2.98 7.70
C ASN A 57 -1.46 3.78 8.87
N ASP A 58 -2.75 3.54 9.13
CA ASP A 58 -3.57 4.04 10.23
C ASP A 58 -4.06 5.48 10.05
N ALA A 59 -4.71 6.01 11.09
CA ALA A 59 -5.37 7.31 11.07
C ALA A 59 -4.39 8.48 10.81
N VAL A 60 -4.77 9.34 9.87
CA VAL A 60 -4.18 10.68 9.72
C VAL A 60 -4.80 11.58 10.77
N THR A 61 -3.96 12.24 11.56
CA THR A 61 -4.35 13.07 12.70
C THR A 61 -3.57 14.38 12.67
N VAL A 62 -3.97 15.32 13.52
CA VAL A 62 -3.25 16.60 13.70
C VAL A 62 -1.81 16.43 14.19
N THR A 63 -1.44 15.28 14.77
CA THR A 63 -0.09 15.03 15.29
C THR A 63 0.86 14.56 14.19
N ASN A 64 0.40 13.69 13.28
CA ASN A 64 1.24 13.12 12.23
C ASN A 64 1.20 13.89 10.90
N PHE A 65 0.15 14.66 10.64
CA PHE A 65 0.02 15.42 9.41
C PHE A 65 1.17 16.41 9.13
N PRO A 66 1.73 17.14 10.12
CA PRO A 66 2.87 18.02 9.87
C PRO A 66 4.07 17.31 9.24
N PHE A 67 4.40 16.09 9.72
CA PHE A 67 5.48 15.28 9.15
C PHE A 67 5.18 14.89 7.70
N TYR A 68 3.97 14.41 7.42
CA TYR A 68 3.56 14.04 6.06
C TYR A 68 3.63 15.23 5.10
N ASN A 69 3.08 16.36 5.52
CA ASN A 69 3.07 17.57 4.71
C ASN A 69 4.50 18.09 4.44
N GLU A 70 5.41 17.97 5.41
CA GLU A 70 6.81 18.35 5.20
C GLU A 70 7.48 17.47 4.13
N ILE A 71 7.43 16.14 4.27
CA ILE A 71 8.13 15.25 3.33
C ILE A 71 7.54 15.34 1.91
N LEU A 72 6.22 15.47 1.77
CA LEU A 72 5.56 15.54 0.47
C LEU A 72 5.84 16.85 -0.30
N ASN A 73 6.11 17.95 0.43
CA ASN A 73 6.38 19.26 -0.19
C ASN A 73 7.87 19.59 -0.32
N THR A 74 8.76 18.91 0.41
CA THR A 74 10.21 19.15 0.35
C THR A 74 10.87 18.43 -0.83
N TYR A 75 10.51 17.17 -1.08
CA TYR A 75 11.19 16.34 -2.08
C TYR A 75 10.47 16.33 -3.42
N LYS A 76 11.22 16.13 -4.50
CA LYS A 76 10.71 16.17 -5.87
C LYS A 76 11.12 14.95 -6.68
N ASN A 77 10.24 14.58 -7.62
CA ASN A 77 10.51 13.62 -8.68
C ASN A 77 11.29 14.29 -9.84
N PRO A 78 11.86 13.50 -10.78
CA PRO A 78 12.67 14.03 -11.91
C PRO A 78 11.97 15.04 -12.82
N ASN A 79 10.64 15.13 -12.76
CA ASN A 79 9.83 16.11 -13.49
C ASN A 79 9.49 17.38 -12.69
N ASP A 80 10.20 17.65 -11.59
CA ASP A 80 10.01 18.76 -10.67
C ASP A 80 8.69 18.77 -9.88
N CYS A 81 7.84 17.74 -10.04
CA CYS A 81 6.66 17.56 -9.20
C CYS A 81 7.05 17.08 -7.80
N GLY A 82 6.27 17.46 -6.79
CA GLY A 82 6.39 16.87 -5.46
C GLY A 82 6.26 15.35 -5.50
N ILE A 83 6.92 14.68 -4.55
CA ILE A 83 6.71 13.24 -4.34
C ILE A 83 5.26 12.97 -3.89
N SER A 84 4.83 11.72 -3.99
CA SER A 84 3.50 11.30 -3.51
C SER A 84 3.61 9.99 -2.74
N GLY A 85 2.64 9.72 -1.88
CA GLY A 85 2.53 8.44 -1.17
C GLY A 85 1.09 7.97 -1.08
N THR A 86 0.90 6.79 -0.49
CA THR A 86 -0.40 6.17 -0.23
C THR A 86 -0.68 6.11 1.26
N PHE A 87 -1.84 6.58 1.71
CA PHE A 87 -2.27 6.53 3.11
C PHE A 87 -3.40 5.52 3.25
N PHE A 88 -3.11 4.35 3.83
CA PHE A 88 -4.12 3.33 4.12
C PHE A 88 -4.75 3.61 5.48
N VAL A 89 -5.91 4.28 5.46
CA VAL A 89 -6.55 4.82 6.67
C VAL A 89 -7.65 3.91 7.19
N ASN A 90 -7.76 3.82 8.51
CA ASN A 90 -8.89 3.23 9.24
C ASN A 90 -9.74 4.33 9.89
N HIS A 91 -10.93 3.99 10.40
CA HIS A 91 -11.86 5.02 10.88
C HIS A 91 -11.43 5.67 12.21
N LEU A 92 -11.05 4.86 13.19
CA LEU A 92 -10.81 5.31 14.56
C LEU A 92 -9.73 6.41 14.60
N TYR A 93 -10.07 7.57 15.17
CA TYR A 93 -9.24 8.79 15.25
C TYR A 93 -8.88 9.47 13.92
N LEU A 94 -9.41 9.03 12.79
CA LEU A 94 -9.15 9.68 11.51
C LEU A 94 -9.74 11.09 11.47
N ASP A 95 -8.89 12.05 11.13
CA ASP A 95 -9.31 13.37 10.71
C ASP A 95 -9.62 13.35 9.21
N TYR A 96 -10.90 13.30 8.86
CA TYR A 96 -11.34 13.24 7.47
C TYR A 96 -11.00 14.51 6.69
N THR A 97 -10.78 15.63 7.36
CA THR A 97 -10.40 16.88 6.71
C THR A 97 -8.93 16.85 6.27
N LEU A 98 -8.07 16.20 7.06
CA LEU A 98 -6.67 15.98 6.72
C LEU A 98 -6.50 14.88 5.66
N ALA A 99 -7.33 13.83 5.69
CA ALA A 99 -7.39 12.85 4.61
C ALA A 99 -7.79 13.49 3.27
N ASN A 100 -8.80 14.37 3.29
CA ASN A 100 -9.18 15.18 2.13
C ASN A 100 -8.01 16.04 1.63
N GLU A 101 -7.29 16.68 2.54
CA GLU A 101 -6.16 17.56 2.19
C GLU A 101 -5.01 16.78 1.54
N LEU A 102 -4.65 15.60 2.07
CA LEU A 102 -3.64 14.72 1.46
C LEU A 102 -4.05 14.28 0.05
N TRP A 103 -5.31 13.86 -0.12
CA TRP A 103 -5.88 13.52 -1.44
C TRP A 103 -5.82 14.71 -2.40
N ARG A 104 -6.25 15.89 -1.95
CA ARG A 104 -6.26 17.14 -2.71
C ARG A 104 -4.86 17.55 -3.17
N LEU A 105 -3.84 17.25 -2.37
CA LEU A 105 -2.42 17.50 -2.67
C LEU A 105 -1.78 16.40 -3.55
N GLY A 106 -2.57 15.43 -4.02
CA GLY A 106 -2.14 14.43 -4.99
C GLY A 106 -1.54 13.16 -4.39
N SER A 107 -1.71 12.95 -3.08
CA SER A 107 -1.48 11.64 -2.45
C SER A 107 -2.68 10.73 -2.64
N GLU A 108 -2.45 9.44 -2.54
CA GLU A 108 -3.52 8.44 -2.59
C GLU A 108 -4.06 8.14 -1.19
N ILE A 109 -5.39 8.00 -1.08
CA ILE A 109 -6.04 7.53 0.14
C ILE A 109 -6.61 6.14 -0.13
N GLY A 110 -6.04 5.14 0.52
CA GLY A 110 -6.49 3.75 0.50
C GLY A 110 -7.25 3.37 1.76
N VAL A 111 -7.89 2.20 1.74
CA VAL A 111 -8.72 1.71 2.84
C VAL A 111 -8.00 0.66 3.67
N ARG A 112 -8.12 0.78 5.01
CA ARG A 112 -7.52 -0.15 5.98
C ARG A 112 -8.50 -0.90 6.89
N SER A 113 -9.79 -0.87 6.59
CA SER A 113 -10.94 -1.28 7.42
C SER A 113 -11.54 -0.17 8.30
N VAL A 114 -12.77 -0.37 8.77
CA VAL A 114 -13.39 0.53 9.76
C VAL A 114 -12.75 0.33 11.11
N THR A 115 -12.74 -0.92 11.60
CA THR A 115 -12.46 -1.20 13.01
C THR A 115 -10.98 -1.28 13.33
N ALA A 116 -10.16 -1.73 12.38
CA ALA A 116 -8.77 -2.14 12.61
C ALA A 116 -8.61 -3.00 13.88
N THR A 117 -9.57 -3.89 14.12
CA THR A 117 -9.66 -4.73 15.34
C THR A 117 -8.31 -5.36 15.68
N PRO A 118 -7.76 -5.17 16.89
CA PRO A 118 -6.42 -5.64 17.24
C PRO A 118 -6.30 -7.13 17.50
N ASP A 119 -7.43 -7.82 17.70
CA ASP A 119 -7.44 -9.27 17.77
C ASP A 119 -7.28 -9.87 16.37
N ILE A 120 -6.09 -10.39 16.09
CA ILE A 120 -5.77 -11.08 14.83
C ILE A 120 -6.75 -12.23 14.54
N SER A 121 -7.32 -12.85 15.58
CA SER A 121 -8.31 -13.92 15.43
C SER A 121 -9.58 -13.46 14.70
N TYR A 122 -9.95 -12.18 14.84
CA TYR A 122 -11.07 -11.59 14.11
C TYR A 122 -10.84 -11.67 12.60
N TRP A 123 -9.65 -11.30 12.14
CA TRP A 123 -9.28 -11.31 10.72
C TRP A 123 -9.14 -12.73 10.17
N ARG A 124 -8.54 -13.65 10.94
CA ARG A 124 -8.42 -15.07 10.57
C ARG A 124 -9.75 -15.79 10.41
N GLN A 125 -10.78 -15.35 11.13
CA GLN A 125 -12.11 -15.95 11.12
C GLN A 125 -13.12 -15.13 10.30
N ALA A 126 -12.68 -14.01 9.72
CA ALA A 126 -13.54 -13.14 8.93
C ALA A 126 -14.02 -13.85 7.67
N ASN A 127 -15.34 -13.86 7.48
CA ASN A 127 -15.96 -14.33 6.24
C ASN A 127 -16.10 -13.17 5.24
N TYR A 128 -16.59 -13.45 4.03
CA TYR A 128 -16.85 -12.44 3.01
C TYR A 128 -17.65 -11.24 3.51
N THR A 129 -18.69 -11.44 4.33
CA THR A 129 -19.50 -10.31 4.82
C THR A 129 -18.71 -9.42 5.77
N THR A 130 -17.88 -9.99 6.64
CA THR A 130 -16.98 -9.22 7.50
C THR A 130 -15.98 -8.41 6.68
N TRP A 131 -15.26 -9.06 5.76
CA TRP A 131 -14.32 -8.37 4.86
C TRP A 131 -15.00 -7.28 4.04
N LYS A 132 -16.17 -7.59 3.48
CA LYS A 132 -16.94 -6.62 2.69
C LYS A 132 -17.29 -5.40 3.52
N ASN A 133 -17.94 -5.58 4.67
CA ASN A 133 -18.43 -4.46 5.47
C ASN A 133 -17.26 -3.62 6.01
N GLU A 134 -16.18 -4.25 6.48
CA GLU A 134 -15.01 -3.53 6.99
C GLU A 134 -14.42 -2.57 5.96
N PHE A 135 -14.40 -2.96 4.68
CA PHE A 135 -13.81 -2.15 3.63
C PHE A 135 -14.83 -1.21 2.99
N SER A 136 -16.00 -1.71 2.59
CA SER A 136 -17.03 -0.89 1.93
C SER A 136 -17.49 0.25 2.83
N ASP A 137 -17.73 -0.03 4.11
CA ASP A 137 -18.21 0.99 5.04
C ASP A 137 -17.14 2.07 5.25
N MET A 138 -15.86 1.68 5.31
CA MET A 138 -14.76 2.64 5.42
C MET A 138 -14.63 3.51 4.16
N ARG A 139 -14.80 2.94 2.96
CA ARG A 139 -14.85 3.72 1.71
C ARG A 139 -16.03 4.68 1.70
N ASP A 140 -17.21 4.23 2.08
CA ASP A 140 -18.40 5.06 2.13
C ASP A 140 -18.24 6.22 3.15
N MET A 141 -17.56 5.96 4.27
CA MET A 141 -17.18 7.00 5.23
C MET A 141 -16.20 8.01 4.62
N LEU A 142 -15.19 7.59 3.87
CA LEU A 142 -14.26 8.51 3.18
C LEU A 142 -14.98 9.39 2.14
N ILE A 143 -15.87 8.80 1.34
CA ILE A 143 -16.69 9.55 0.38
C ILE A 143 -17.55 10.58 1.11
N LYS A 144 -18.24 10.16 2.17
CA LYS A 144 -19.21 11.00 2.87
C LYS A 144 -18.57 12.06 3.77
N TYR A 145 -17.55 11.70 4.53
CA TYR A 145 -16.98 12.55 5.57
C TYR A 145 -15.72 13.29 5.12
N ALA A 146 -14.97 12.74 4.15
CA ALA A 146 -13.80 13.38 3.55
C ALA A 146 -14.09 14.03 2.19
N TYR A 147 -15.22 13.76 1.54
CA TYR A 147 -15.49 14.20 0.16
C TYR A 147 -14.39 13.81 -0.85
N ILE A 148 -13.82 12.62 -0.68
CA ILE A 148 -12.94 12.01 -1.68
C ILE A 148 -13.83 11.32 -2.73
N ASP A 149 -13.49 11.47 -4.00
CA ASP A 149 -14.23 10.86 -5.11
C ASP A 149 -14.08 9.33 -5.06
N GLU A 150 -15.18 8.59 -5.21
CA GLU A 150 -15.21 7.12 -5.09
C GLU A 150 -14.19 6.46 -6.03
N LYS A 151 -14.06 7.00 -7.24
CA LYS A 151 -13.15 6.49 -8.28
C LYS A 151 -11.67 6.57 -7.89
N ASP A 152 -11.32 7.37 -6.89
CA ASP A 152 -9.95 7.58 -6.42
C ASP A 152 -9.64 6.71 -5.18
N ILE A 153 -10.64 6.06 -4.57
CA ILE A 153 -10.48 5.16 -3.41
C ILE A 153 -10.44 3.71 -3.90
N ILE A 154 -9.30 3.34 -4.49
CA ILE A 154 -9.16 2.09 -5.27
C ILE A 154 -8.29 1.03 -4.58
N GLY A 155 -7.53 1.41 -3.56
CA GLY A 155 -6.54 0.56 -2.91
C GLY A 155 -6.91 0.10 -1.52
N THR A 156 -6.44 -1.09 -1.17
CA THR A 156 -6.63 -1.67 0.17
C THR A 156 -5.31 -2.14 0.79
N ARG A 157 -5.27 -2.12 2.12
CA ARG A 157 -4.28 -2.85 2.91
C ARG A 157 -4.94 -3.37 4.19
N VAL A 158 -4.86 -4.66 4.45
CA VAL A 158 -5.55 -5.28 5.59
C VAL A 158 -4.79 -5.10 6.91
N PRO A 159 -5.51 -5.02 8.05
CA PRO A 159 -4.92 -5.07 9.38
C PRO A 159 -3.89 -6.19 9.56
N TYR A 160 -2.71 -5.82 10.08
CA TYR A 160 -1.60 -6.73 10.38
C TYR A 160 -1.02 -7.49 9.19
N LEU A 161 -1.37 -7.12 7.95
CA LEU A 161 -1.06 -7.89 6.75
C LEU A 161 -1.61 -9.34 6.84
N GLU A 162 -2.63 -9.56 7.68
CA GLU A 162 -3.26 -10.87 7.89
C GLU A 162 -4.28 -11.13 6.78
N LEU A 163 -3.81 -11.75 5.70
CA LEU A 163 -4.63 -12.10 4.54
C LEU A 163 -5.79 -13.04 4.91
N GLY A 164 -6.97 -12.79 4.36
CA GLY A 164 -8.20 -13.55 4.61
C GLY A 164 -8.64 -14.48 3.48
N GLY A 165 -7.69 -14.95 2.66
CA GLY A 165 -7.93 -15.91 1.59
C GLY A 165 -8.94 -15.45 0.55
N ASP A 166 -9.56 -16.40 -0.13
CA ASP A 166 -10.52 -16.10 -1.19
C ASP A 166 -11.74 -15.30 -0.70
N GLU A 167 -12.11 -15.41 0.59
CA GLU A 167 -13.20 -14.63 1.19
C GLU A 167 -12.88 -13.13 1.19
N MET A 168 -11.65 -12.76 1.55
CA MET A 168 -11.14 -11.39 1.49
C MET A 168 -11.07 -10.90 0.04
N PHE A 169 -10.32 -11.57 -0.83
CA PHE A 169 -10.11 -11.09 -2.20
C PHE A 169 -11.41 -11.00 -3.00
N ARG A 170 -12.38 -11.91 -2.76
CA ARG A 170 -13.73 -11.81 -3.33
C ARG A 170 -14.46 -10.58 -2.82
N ALA A 171 -14.43 -10.30 -1.52
CA ALA A 171 -15.08 -9.13 -0.95
C ALA A 171 -14.51 -7.82 -1.49
N LEU A 172 -13.19 -7.74 -1.64
CA LEU A 172 -12.51 -6.55 -2.18
C LEU A 172 -12.81 -6.38 -3.68
N SER A 173 -12.72 -7.45 -4.46
CA SER A 173 -13.03 -7.42 -5.90
C SER A 173 -14.49 -7.07 -6.16
N ASP A 174 -15.45 -7.70 -5.48
CA ASP A 174 -16.88 -7.38 -5.57
C ASP A 174 -17.19 -5.95 -5.08
N GLY A 175 -16.39 -5.44 -4.14
CA GLY A 175 -16.44 -4.07 -3.66
C GLY A 175 -15.98 -3.05 -4.70
N GLY A 176 -15.34 -3.46 -5.79
CA GLY A 176 -14.84 -2.56 -6.84
C GLY A 176 -13.50 -1.91 -6.53
N TYR A 177 -12.75 -2.43 -5.55
CA TYR A 177 -11.34 -2.07 -5.38
C TYR A 177 -10.52 -2.59 -6.56
N GLN A 178 -9.45 -1.87 -6.92
CA GLN A 178 -8.58 -2.26 -8.03
C GLN A 178 -7.38 -3.07 -7.58
N TYR A 179 -6.90 -2.86 -6.35
CA TYR A 179 -5.72 -3.54 -5.86
C TYR A 179 -5.70 -3.73 -4.35
N ASP A 180 -4.95 -4.73 -3.92
CA ASP A 180 -4.53 -4.92 -2.53
C ASP A 180 -3.00 -4.80 -2.39
N SER A 181 -2.54 -4.29 -1.24
CA SER A 181 -1.13 -4.23 -0.86
C SER A 181 -0.92 -4.83 0.52
N SER A 182 -1.36 -6.07 0.71
CA SER A 182 -1.26 -6.73 2.01
C SER A 182 -0.36 -7.94 2.01
N TRP A 183 0.02 -8.45 0.84
CA TRP A 183 0.64 -9.77 0.71
C TRP A 183 2.17 -9.67 0.74
N PRO A 184 2.84 -10.09 1.83
CA PRO A 184 4.29 -10.04 1.89
C PRO A 184 4.92 -11.15 1.05
N SER A 185 6.17 -10.95 0.67
CA SER A 185 6.94 -11.95 -0.07
C SER A 185 8.41 -11.92 0.35
N LEU A 186 8.90 -13.07 0.80
CA LEU A 186 10.30 -13.28 1.16
C LEU A 186 11.05 -13.96 0.00
N ILE A 187 10.48 -15.04 -0.56
CA ILE A 187 11.21 -15.85 -1.54
C ILE A 187 11.38 -15.15 -2.88
N TYR A 188 10.54 -14.14 -3.16
CA TYR A 188 10.68 -13.24 -4.29
C TYR A 188 11.16 -11.87 -3.85
N THR A 189 12.35 -11.86 -3.25
CA THR A 189 13.18 -10.68 -3.02
C THR A 189 14.47 -10.84 -3.83
N ASN A 190 15.22 -9.74 -4.01
CA ASN A 190 16.54 -9.79 -4.66
C ASN A 190 17.68 -10.21 -3.70
N TRP A 191 17.40 -10.45 -2.42
CA TRP A 191 18.41 -10.75 -1.39
C TRP A 191 18.26 -12.14 -0.76
N PHE A 192 17.07 -12.72 -0.76
CA PHE A 192 16.83 -14.03 -0.14
C PHE A 192 17.11 -15.20 -1.09
N GLY A 193 17.77 -16.24 -0.56
CA GLY A 193 18.14 -17.44 -1.30
C GLY A 193 19.42 -17.30 -2.12
N SER A 194 19.94 -18.42 -2.63
CA SER A 194 21.18 -18.45 -3.42
C SER A 194 21.06 -19.46 -4.58
N PRO A 195 20.95 -18.99 -5.84
CA PRO A 195 20.75 -17.59 -6.24
C PRO A 195 19.35 -17.06 -5.86
N PRO A 196 19.18 -15.73 -5.68
CA PRO A 196 17.86 -15.11 -5.49
C PRO A 196 16.95 -15.34 -6.71
N LYS A 197 15.63 -15.43 -6.48
CA LYS A 197 14.63 -15.58 -7.57
C LYS A 197 14.29 -14.26 -8.27
N GLY A 198 14.65 -13.14 -7.64
CA GLY A 198 14.30 -11.80 -8.09
C GLY A 198 13.10 -11.24 -7.34
N ALA A 199 13.05 -9.92 -7.17
CA ALA A 199 11.92 -9.23 -6.56
C ALA A 199 10.71 -9.20 -7.50
N ILE A 200 9.51 -9.48 -7.00
CA ILE A 200 8.28 -9.48 -7.81
C ILE A 200 7.77 -8.08 -8.11
N PHE A 201 7.28 -7.90 -9.33
CA PHE A 201 6.51 -6.71 -9.73
C PHE A 201 5.02 -6.89 -9.40
N PRO A 202 4.23 -5.80 -9.33
CA PRO A 202 2.77 -5.92 -9.27
C PRO A 202 2.22 -6.75 -10.42
N TYR A 203 1.15 -7.50 -10.15
CA TYR A 203 0.55 -8.40 -11.14
C TYR A 203 -0.94 -8.48 -10.91
N THR A 204 -1.68 -8.99 -11.90
CA THR A 204 -3.11 -9.23 -11.74
C THR A 204 -3.39 -10.67 -11.38
N LEU A 205 -4.48 -10.88 -10.64
CA LEU A 205 -4.96 -12.19 -10.21
C LEU A 205 -5.85 -12.86 -11.28
N ASP A 206 -5.71 -12.52 -12.56
CA ASP A 206 -6.35 -13.24 -13.68
C ASP A 206 -5.92 -14.71 -13.77
N PHE A 207 -4.74 -15.00 -13.24
CA PHE A 207 -4.16 -16.33 -13.14
C PHE A 207 -3.77 -16.62 -11.68
N LYS A 208 -3.61 -17.91 -11.36
CA LYS A 208 -3.19 -18.31 -10.01
C LYS A 208 -1.82 -17.72 -9.68
N SER A 209 -1.73 -17.07 -8.53
CA SER A 209 -0.47 -16.51 -8.05
C SER A 209 0.56 -17.60 -7.76
N LEU A 210 1.83 -17.26 -8.00
CA LEU A 210 2.99 -18.06 -7.62
C LEU A 210 3.73 -17.49 -6.39
N GLN A 211 3.22 -16.37 -5.84
CA GLN A 211 3.78 -15.71 -4.66
C GLN A 211 3.73 -16.66 -3.45
N ASP A 212 4.76 -16.60 -2.61
CA ASP A 212 4.77 -17.29 -1.32
C ASP A 212 3.72 -16.71 -0.37
N CYS A 213 3.24 -17.51 0.58
CA CYS A 213 2.19 -17.11 1.51
C CYS A 213 2.70 -17.08 2.96
N PRO A 214 3.41 -16.02 3.38
CA PRO A 214 4.04 -15.99 4.70
C PRO A 214 3.06 -15.68 5.85
N ILE A 215 2.00 -14.89 5.59
CA ILE A 215 1.05 -14.41 6.60
C ILE A 215 -0.39 -14.63 6.13
N GLY A 216 -1.24 -15.13 7.03
CA GLY A 216 -2.66 -15.36 6.76
C GLY A 216 -2.93 -16.50 5.78
N GLU A 217 -4.06 -16.41 5.08
CA GLU A 217 -4.45 -17.31 4.00
C GLU A 217 -4.42 -16.55 2.66
N CYS A 218 -3.71 -17.07 1.68
CA CYS A 218 -3.59 -16.46 0.36
C CYS A 218 -4.67 -16.99 -0.60
N PRO A 219 -5.10 -16.20 -1.60
CA PRO A 219 -6.14 -16.60 -2.54
C PRO A 219 -5.65 -17.78 -3.39
N VAL A 220 -6.51 -18.78 -3.59
CA VAL A 220 -6.25 -19.92 -4.48
C VAL A 220 -7.09 -19.86 -5.76
N ASN A 221 -8.10 -18.99 -5.78
CA ASN A 221 -8.89 -18.66 -6.95
C ASN A 221 -8.27 -17.48 -7.72
N VAL A 222 -8.91 -17.13 -8.84
CA VAL A 222 -8.53 -16.00 -9.70
C VAL A 222 -9.54 -14.88 -9.57
N TYR A 223 -9.06 -13.66 -9.64
CA TYR A 223 -9.81 -12.40 -9.56
C TYR A 223 -9.40 -11.53 -10.75
N PRO A 224 -10.00 -11.76 -11.94
CA PRO A 224 -9.61 -11.08 -13.17
C PRO A 224 -9.60 -9.55 -13.03
N GLY A 225 -8.51 -8.91 -13.43
CA GLY A 225 -8.30 -7.47 -13.35
C GLY A 225 -8.03 -6.90 -11.95
N PHE A 226 -8.08 -7.71 -10.88
CA PHE A 226 -7.68 -7.29 -9.54
C PHE A 226 -6.18 -7.40 -9.38
N TRP A 227 -5.53 -6.32 -8.95
CA TRP A 227 -4.08 -6.25 -8.81
C TRP A 227 -3.62 -6.64 -7.41
N GLU A 228 -2.53 -7.40 -7.35
CA GLU A 228 -1.70 -7.52 -6.16
C GLU A 228 -0.50 -6.58 -6.31
N THR A 229 -0.30 -5.72 -5.31
CA THR A 229 0.89 -4.88 -5.17
C THR A 229 1.73 -5.43 -4.00
N PRO A 230 2.63 -6.38 -4.28
CA PRO A 230 3.24 -7.20 -3.25
C PRO A 230 4.07 -6.35 -2.28
N VAL A 231 4.03 -6.73 -1.00
CA VAL A 231 4.87 -6.16 0.05
C VAL A 231 6.18 -6.94 0.09
N VAL A 232 7.12 -6.59 -0.78
CA VAL A 232 8.42 -7.29 -0.86
C VAL A 232 9.24 -7.00 0.40
N ASP A 233 9.65 -8.06 1.10
CA ASP A 233 10.32 -7.93 2.40
C ASP A 233 11.67 -7.21 2.30
N LEU A 234 11.91 -6.31 3.25
CA LEU A 234 13.21 -5.72 3.52
C LEU A 234 14.10 -6.73 4.25
N GLN A 235 15.42 -6.55 4.14
CA GLN A 235 16.41 -7.23 4.98
C GLN A 235 16.76 -6.32 6.16
N ASP A 236 16.41 -6.72 7.38
CA ASP A 236 16.73 -6.00 8.61
C ASP A 236 18.24 -6.04 8.93
N PHE A 237 18.65 -5.31 9.98
CA PHE A 237 20.05 -5.24 10.41
C PHE A 237 20.64 -6.59 10.88
N ARG A 238 19.79 -7.60 11.09
CA ARG A 238 20.18 -8.96 11.49
C ARG A 238 20.29 -9.89 10.30
N GLY A 239 19.87 -9.45 9.11
CA GLY A 239 19.77 -10.25 7.91
C GLY A 239 18.44 -10.99 7.77
N GLU A 240 17.44 -10.64 8.57
CA GLU A 240 16.12 -11.27 8.62
C GLU A 240 15.06 -10.45 7.86
N ALA A 241 13.97 -11.10 7.48
CA ALA A 241 12.90 -10.49 6.71
C ALA A 241 11.99 -9.59 7.55
N CYS A 242 11.60 -8.44 7.00
CA CYS A 242 10.56 -7.58 7.57
C CYS A 242 9.76 -6.87 6.46
N ALA A 243 8.43 -6.98 6.51
CA ALA A 243 7.53 -6.40 5.51
C ALA A 243 7.33 -4.88 5.67
N MET A 244 7.47 -4.39 6.90
CA MET A 244 7.26 -2.99 7.28
C MET A 244 8.53 -2.48 7.99
N ILE A 245 8.90 -1.22 7.78
CA ILE A 245 10.12 -0.62 8.33
C ILE A 245 10.15 -0.73 9.86
N ASP A 246 9.01 -0.49 10.49
CA ASP A 246 8.84 -0.50 11.94
C ASP A 246 8.73 -1.91 12.55
N ALA A 247 8.71 -2.95 11.72
CA ALA A 247 8.86 -4.34 12.13
C ALA A 247 10.30 -4.85 11.97
N CYS A 248 11.17 -4.12 11.27
CA CYS A 248 12.59 -4.46 11.15
C CYS A 248 13.30 -4.27 12.49
N GLN A 249 14.22 -5.17 12.82
CA GLN A 249 14.89 -5.16 14.12
C GLN A 249 16.40 -5.07 13.97
N SER A 250 17.04 -4.59 15.03
CA SER A 250 18.49 -4.49 15.16
C SER A 250 19.02 -5.30 16.34
N TYR A 251 20.30 -5.71 16.27
CA TYR A 251 20.97 -6.41 17.38
C TYR A 251 21.26 -5.48 18.56
N ASN A 252 21.65 -4.24 18.24
CA ASN A 252 21.73 -3.12 19.16
C ASN A 252 20.75 -2.09 18.62
N ASN A 253 19.80 -1.63 19.43
CA ASN A 253 18.75 -0.68 19.03
C ASN A 253 19.34 0.37 18.07
N GLU A 254 18.79 0.50 16.86
CA GLU A 254 19.32 1.34 15.79
C GLU A 254 19.35 2.82 16.19
N THR A 255 18.57 3.18 17.23
CA THR A 255 18.51 4.49 17.87
C THR A 255 19.39 4.63 19.13
N GLU A 256 20.00 3.56 19.64
CA GLU A 256 20.93 3.62 20.79
C GLU A 256 22.37 3.66 20.31
N CYS A 257 22.90 4.87 20.12
CA CYS A 257 24.30 5.06 19.78
C CYS A 257 24.94 6.18 20.62
N PRO A 258 26.24 6.08 20.98
CA PRO A 258 26.87 6.98 21.93
C PRO A 258 27.09 8.42 21.45
N GLU A 259 26.97 8.68 20.15
CA GLU A 259 27.12 9.99 19.50
C GLU A 259 26.14 10.07 18.32
N GLN A 260 25.96 11.25 17.72
CA GLN A 260 24.97 11.67 16.70
C GLN A 260 24.92 10.86 15.36
N ILE A 261 25.41 9.62 15.37
CA ILE A 261 25.60 8.66 14.27
C ILE A 261 24.34 7.79 14.03
N CYS A 262 23.31 7.88 14.87
CA CYS A 262 22.14 6.97 14.77
C CYS A 262 21.34 7.19 13.48
N GLU A 263 21.28 8.42 12.97
CA GLU A 263 20.65 8.70 11.67
C GLU A 263 21.40 8.05 10.49
N ASP A 264 22.71 7.80 10.61
CA ASP A 264 23.48 7.08 9.58
C ASP A 264 23.06 5.61 9.50
N ASN A 265 22.74 4.97 10.64
CA ASN A 265 22.26 3.59 10.65
C ASN A 265 20.95 3.46 9.88
N VAL A 266 20.00 4.37 10.16
CA VAL A 266 18.71 4.43 9.49
C VAL A 266 18.88 4.73 8.01
N PHE A 267 19.67 5.76 7.67
CA PHE A 267 19.96 6.12 6.28
C PHE A 267 20.57 4.95 5.50
N ASN A 268 21.60 4.29 6.05
CA ASN A 268 22.28 3.19 5.39
C ASN A 268 21.37 1.97 5.25
N PHE A 269 20.57 1.63 6.26
CA PHE A 269 19.59 0.56 6.17
C PHE A 269 18.60 0.74 5.02
N LEU A 270 18.04 1.94 4.89
CA LEU A 270 17.13 2.27 3.79
C LEU A 270 17.84 2.27 2.45
N LEU A 271 19.06 2.81 2.38
CA LEU A 271 19.87 2.86 1.15
C LEU A 271 20.30 1.48 0.68
N ASP A 272 20.70 0.59 1.59
CA ASP A 272 21.13 -0.77 1.26
C ASP A 272 19.96 -1.59 0.72
N ASN A 273 18.78 -1.48 1.35
CA ASN A 273 17.55 -2.11 0.86
C ASN A 273 17.07 -1.52 -0.48
N PHE A 274 17.21 -0.22 -0.68
CA PHE A 274 16.94 0.41 -1.98
C PHE A 274 17.86 -0.14 -3.07
N LYS A 275 19.17 -0.25 -2.80
CA LYS A 275 20.17 -0.75 -3.75
C LYS A 275 19.95 -2.21 -4.13
N ILE A 276 19.44 -3.04 -3.23
CA ILE A 276 19.06 -4.42 -3.52
C ILE A 276 18.11 -4.49 -4.73
N ASN A 277 17.17 -3.56 -4.89
CA ASN A 277 16.30 -3.52 -6.07
C ASN A 277 16.90 -2.71 -7.21
N TYR A 278 17.48 -1.55 -6.90
CA TYR A 278 18.00 -0.61 -7.89
C TYR A 278 19.13 -1.20 -8.74
N ASP A 279 20.02 -2.00 -8.14
CA ASP A 279 21.16 -2.62 -8.82
C ASP A 279 20.82 -3.99 -9.46
N ASN A 280 19.57 -4.47 -9.30
CA ASN A 280 19.09 -5.73 -9.87
C ASN A 280 17.97 -5.48 -10.90
N ASN A 281 16.77 -5.99 -10.65
CA ASN A 281 15.68 -6.00 -11.63
C ASN A 281 14.82 -4.72 -11.62
N LYS A 282 15.14 -3.72 -10.78
CA LYS A 282 14.37 -2.47 -10.63
C LYS A 282 12.91 -2.68 -10.23
N ALA A 283 12.59 -3.81 -9.57
CA ALA A 283 11.26 -4.00 -8.98
C ALA A 283 10.94 -2.86 -8.00
N PRO A 284 9.66 -2.45 -7.87
CA PRO A 284 9.29 -1.37 -6.98
C PRO A 284 9.81 -1.60 -5.55
N PHE A 285 10.42 -0.58 -4.98
CA PHE A 285 10.96 -0.61 -3.62
C PHE A 285 9.92 -0.04 -2.66
N GLY A 286 9.30 -0.89 -1.86
CA GLY A 286 8.27 -0.51 -0.89
C GLY A 286 8.85 0.11 0.38
N LEU A 287 8.38 1.29 0.74
CA LEU A 287 8.63 1.90 2.05
C LEU A 287 7.31 2.03 2.79
N HIS A 288 6.99 0.99 3.55
CA HIS A 288 5.75 0.86 4.28
C HIS A 288 6.00 0.97 5.78
N THR A 289 5.31 1.88 6.46
CA THR A 289 5.50 2.12 7.90
C THR A 289 4.25 2.71 8.56
N HIS A 290 4.24 2.81 9.88
CA HIS A 290 3.30 3.62 10.63
C HIS A 290 4.01 4.91 11.08
N HIS A 291 3.26 5.98 11.33
CA HIS A 291 3.86 7.20 11.90
C HIS A 291 4.48 6.94 13.28
N SER A 292 4.00 5.93 14.00
CA SER A 292 4.51 5.56 15.32
C SER A 292 6.01 5.28 15.34
N TRP A 293 6.59 4.87 14.22
CA TRP A 293 8.04 4.67 14.11
C TRP A 293 8.84 5.95 14.34
N PHE A 294 8.28 7.12 14.05
CA PHE A 294 8.90 8.42 14.28
C PHE A 294 8.62 9.01 15.67
N LEU A 295 7.76 8.39 16.49
CA LEU A 295 7.35 8.93 17.79
C LEU A 295 8.50 9.06 18.81
N LEU A 296 9.52 8.19 18.73
CA LEU A 296 10.70 8.30 19.58
C LEU A 296 11.39 9.66 19.41
N ASP A 297 11.27 10.25 18.22
CA ASP A 297 11.83 11.56 17.93
C ASP A 297 10.98 12.70 18.52
N GLU A 298 9.65 12.53 18.45
CA GLU A 298 8.69 13.50 19.01
C GLU A 298 8.69 13.53 20.54
N LEU A 299 8.99 12.40 21.18
CA LEU A 299 9.14 12.29 22.63
C LEU A 299 10.50 12.82 23.13
N GLY A 300 11.42 13.17 22.21
CA GLY A 300 12.72 13.78 22.51
C GLY A 300 13.81 12.79 22.89
N ASP A 301 13.58 11.48 22.68
CA ASP A 301 14.51 10.41 23.05
C ASP A 301 15.53 10.10 21.93
N SER A 302 15.22 10.44 20.68
CA SER A 302 16.14 10.38 19.53
C SER A 302 15.75 11.42 18.46
N ASN A 303 16.46 11.52 17.35
CA ASN A 303 15.95 12.15 16.10
C ASN A 303 16.30 11.28 14.88
N ALA A 304 16.71 10.03 15.14
CA ALA A 304 17.43 9.20 14.20
C ALA A 304 16.53 8.70 13.06
N HIS A 305 15.30 8.29 13.39
CA HIS A 305 14.37 7.77 12.40
C HIS A 305 13.97 8.87 11.41
N THR A 306 13.55 10.02 11.92
CA THR A 306 13.12 11.17 11.11
C THR A 306 14.26 11.68 10.24
N ASN A 307 15.44 11.94 10.83
CA ASN A 307 16.56 12.48 10.08
C ASN A 307 17.13 11.48 9.08
N GLY A 308 17.30 10.21 9.46
CA GLY A 308 17.79 9.17 8.56
C GLY A 308 16.86 8.93 7.39
N TYR A 309 15.54 8.91 7.65
CA TYR A 309 14.50 8.79 6.62
C TYR A 309 14.49 9.98 5.65
N LYS A 310 14.54 11.20 6.19
CA LYS A 310 14.62 12.44 5.38
C LYS A 310 15.90 12.51 4.55
N ARG A 311 17.04 12.15 5.13
CA ARG A 311 18.33 12.04 4.42
C ARG A 311 18.29 11.00 3.31
N PHE A 312 17.61 9.87 3.53
CA PHE A 312 17.41 8.85 2.51
C PHE A 312 16.61 9.41 1.33
N LEU A 313 15.45 10.03 1.61
CA LEU A 313 14.61 10.65 0.56
C LEU A 313 15.38 11.74 -0.20
N GLU A 314 16.11 12.61 0.48
CA GLU A 314 16.96 13.61 -0.15
C GLU A 314 18.01 12.97 -1.07
N HIS A 315 18.69 11.92 -0.58
CA HIS A 315 19.71 11.24 -1.37
C HIS A 315 19.14 10.62 -2.63
N ILE A 316 18.05 9.85 -2.54
CA ILE A 316 17.49 9.16 -3.72
C ILE A 316 16.90 10.15 -4.73
N THR A 317 16.33 11.27 -4.28
CA THR A 317 15.72 12.27 -5.18
C THR A 317 16.72 13.24 -5.79
N THR A 318 17.92 13.39 -5.21
CA THR A 318 18.95 14.30 -5.74
C THR A 318 20.06 13.61 -6.52
N GLN A 319 20.39 12.36 -6.18
CA GLN A 319 21.52 11.63 -6.79
C GLN A 319 21.12 10.77 -7.98
N TYR A 320 19.83 10.42 -8.12
CA TYR A 320 19.34 9.49 -9.13
C TYR A 320 18.24 10.14 -9.99
N SER A 321 18.51 10.31 -11.28
CA SER A 321 17.56 10.95 -12.21
C SER A 321 16.47 10.01 -12.74
N ASP A 322 16.61 8.71 -12.50
CA ASP A 322 15.69 7.64 -12.91
C ASP A 322 14.84 7.09 -11.74
N VAL A 323 14.94 7.70 -10.55
CA VAL A 323 14.17 7.32 -9.36
C VAL A 323 12.92 8.18 -9.22
N TRP A 324 11.80 7.52 -8.94
CA TRP A 324 10.49 8.15 -8.75
C TRP A 324 9.86 7.70 -7.43
N VAL A 325 9.59 8.64 -6.52
CA VAL A 325 8.88 8.40 -5.26
C VAL A 325 7.40 8.70 -5.45
N ILE A 326 6.58 7.64 -5.43
CA ILE A 326 5.19 7.68 -5.89
C ILE A 326 4.22 6.87 -5.01
N SER A 327 2.92 7.12 -5.20
CA SER A 327 1.84 6.29 -4.68
C SER A 327 1.67 4.96 -5.44
N HIS A 328 0.95 4.01 -4.85
CA HIS A 328 0.61 2.73 -5.47
C HIS A 328 -0.23 2.91 -6.74
N SER A 329 -1.24 3.77 -6.71
CA SER A 329 -2.05 4.14 -7.87
C SER A 329 -1.19 4.56 -9.07
N ARG A 330 -0.17 5.41 -8.88
CA ARG A 330 0.74 5.83 -9.97
C ARG A 330 1.62 4.69 -10.45
N LEU A 331 2.09 3.82 -9.55
CA LEU A 331 2.83 2.62 -9.91
C LEU A 331 1.95 1.71 -10.80
N LEU A 332 0.69 1.50 -10.44
CA LEU A 332 -0.23 0.69 -11.23
C LEU A 332 -0.53 1.31 -12.60
N GLU A 333 -0.67 2.63 -12.70
CA GLU A 333 -0.79 3.29 -14.00
C GLU A 333 0.44 3.07 -14.90
N TRP A 334 1.65 3.05 -14.32
CA TRP A 334 2.85 2.66 -15.06
C TRP A 334 2.84 1.17 -15.42
N MET A 335 2.42 0.27 -14.51
CA MET A 335 2.34 -1.17 -14.81
C MET A 335 1.34 -1.48 -15.93
N LYS A 336 0.24 -0.71 -16.02
CA LYS A 336 -0.76 -0.79 -17.09
C LYS A 336 -0.21 -0.30 -18.43
N ASN A 337 0.70 0.67 -18.44
CA ASN A 337 1.34 1.20 -19.64
C ASN A 337 2.83 1.51 -19.39
N PRO A 338 3.72 0.49 -19.39
CA PRO A 338 5.11 0.67 -19.05
C PRO A 338 5.83 1.63 -20.00
N ALA A 339 6.60 2.56 -19.44
CA ALA A 339 7.44 3.49 -20.19
C ALA A 339 8.85 3.53 -19.61
N ILE A 340 9.83 3.76 -20.49
CA ILE A 340 11.22 4.00 -20.10
C ILE A 340 11.34 5.30 -19.31
N ALA A 341 12.35 5.42 -18.44
CA ALA A 341 12.51 6.56 -17.53
C ALA A 341 12.39 7.95 -18.19
N PRO A 342 12.96 8.21 -19.39
CA PRO A 342 12.81 9.51 -20.07
C PRO A 342 11.37 9.85 -20.50
N ASP A 343 10.51 8.84 -20.69
CA ASP A 343 9.16 9.01 -21.23
C ASP A 343 8.10 9.12 -20.12
N ILE A 344 8.41 8.72 -18.88
CA ILE A 344 7.50 8.80 -17.73
C ILE A 344 6.88 10.20 -17.53
N PRO A 345 7.63 11.32 -17.63
CA PRO A 345 7.05 12.65 -17.45
C PRO A 345 5.89 12.98 -18.41
N SER A 346 5.80 12.27 -19.55
CA SER A 346 4.72 12.45 -20.52
C SER A 346 3.43 11.71 -20.15
N GLN A 347 3.49 10.75 -19.22
CA GLN A 347 2.34 9.96 -18.81
C GLN A 347 1.38 10.79 -17.95
N PRO A 348 0.06 10.75 -18.22
CA PRO A 348 -0.92 11.53 -17.46
C PRO A 348 -0.84 11.33 -15.94
N ALA A 349 -0.60 10.10 -15.47
CA ALA A 349 -0.51 9.78 -14.04
C ALA A 349 0.71 10.40 -13.33
N PHE A 350 1.72 10.84 -14.08
CA PHE A 350 2.95 11.41 -13.55
C PHE A 350 3.02 12.93 -13.72
N GLN A 351 2.07 13.54 -14.42
CA GLN A 351 2.02 14.99 -14.54
C GLN A 351 1.79 15.63 -13.17
N CYS A 352 2.39 16.79 -12.94
CA CYS A 352 2.16 17.53 -11.70
C CYS A 352 0.66 17.81 -11.57
N PRO A 353 0.08 17.74 -10.36
CA PRO A 353 -1.28 18.21 -10.15
C PRO A 353 -1.37 19.66 -10.67
N THR A 354 -2.16 19.86 -11.73
CA THR A 354 -2.01 21.05 -12.59
C THR A 354 -2.35 22.36 -11.88
N PHE A 355 -3.03 22.32 -10.74
CA PHE A 355 -3.26 23.45 -9.83
C PHE A 355 -3.52 22.86 -8.44
N LEU A 356 -3.21 23.59 -7.36
CA LEU A 356 -3.79 23.28 -6.05
C LEU A 356 -5.30 23.49 -6.18
N PRO A 357 -6.13 22.44 -6.30
CA PRO A 357 -7.56 22.65 -6.47
C PRO A 357 -8.10 23.32 -5.21
N PRO A 358 -9.10 24.21 -5.30
CA PRO A 358 -9.76 24.74 -4.11
C PRO A 358 -10.17 23.59 -3.19
N THR A 359 -10.04 23.78 -1.87
CA THR A 359 -10.45 22.75 -0.93
C THR A 359 -11.93 22.39 -1.13
N THR A 360 -12.21 21.09 -1.24
CA THR A 360 -13.58 20.57 -1.23
C THR A 360 -14.14 20.49 0.20
N CYS A 361 -13.31 20.81 1.20
CA CYS A 361 -13.62 20.82 2.62
C CYS A 361 -13.49 22.25 3.23
N PRO A 362 -14.18 23.29 2.71
CA PRO A 362 -13.91 24.68 3.08
C PRO A 362 -14.37 25.07 4.48
N THR A 363 -15.24 24.27 5.12
CA THR A 363 -15.74 24.54 6.47
C THR A 363 -15.72 23.26 7.32
N PRO A 364 -14.54 22.83 7.79
CA PRO A 364 -14.39 21.71 8.72
C PRO A 364 -15.40 21.79 9.88
N LEU A 365 -15.92 20.63 10.27
CA LEU A 365 -16.83 20.49 11.40
C LEU A 365 -16.26 19.46 12.37
N MET A 366 -16.15 19.84 13.63
CA MET A 366 -15.82 18.93 14.74
C MET A 366 -17.12 18.39 15.32
N CYS A 367 -17.22 17.06 15.43
CA CYS A 367 -18.35 16.34 16.01
C CYS A 367 -17.88 15.57 17.24
N ASP A 368 -18.45 15.89 18.39
CA ASP A 368 -18.07 15.29 19.68
C ASP A 368 -19.10 14.21 20.06
N TYR A 369 -18.62 13.02 20.40
CA TYR A 369 -19.45 11.88 20.79
C TYR A 369 -19.01 11.34 22.13
N ASN A 370 -19.98 11.15 23.04
CA ASN A 370 -19.75 10.69 24.41
C ASN A 370 -20.85 9.73 24.92
N THR A 371 -21.70 9.23 24.02
CA THR A 371 -22.78 8.30 24.36
C THR A 371 -22.83 7.15 23.36
N ASN A 372 -23.11 5.94 23.87
CA ASN A 372 -23.29 4.72 23.07
C ASN A 372 -22.16 4.45 22.07
N LEU A 373 -20.90 4.74 22.45
CA LEU A 373 -19.77 4.48 21.58
C LEU A 373 -19.62 2.98 21.31
N PRO A 374 -19.43 2.55 20.05
CA PRO A 374 -19.34 1.14 19.68
C PRO A 374 -17.97 0.52 19.98
N ILE A 375 -17.09 1.27 20.65
CA ILE A 375 -15.70 0.90 20.95
C ILE A 375 -15.59 0.65 22.46
N PRO A 376 -15.34 -0.59 22.90
CA PRO A 376 -15.25 -0.90 24.33
C PRO A 376 -14.16 -0.08 25.03
N GLY A 377 -14.52 0.55 26.15
CA GLY A 377 -13.59 1.32 26.98
C GLY A 377 -13.31 2.74 26.51
N LEU A 378 -13.86 3.17 25.37
CA LEU A 378 -13.78 4.57 24.92
C LEU A 378 -14.93 5.38 25.51
N GLU A 379 -14.61 6.46 26.22
CA GLU A 379 -15.60 7.32 26.88
C GLU A 379 -16.05 8.49 25.99
N GLU A 380 -15.12 9.06 25.23
CA GLU A 380 -15.38 10.16 24.31
C GLU A 380 -14.52 10.04 23.04
N ILE A 381 -15.02 10.61 21.94
CA ILE A 381 -14.28 10.73 20.68
C ILE A 381 -14.72 11.96 19.90
N ASN A 382 -13.74 12.64 19.32
CA ASN A 382 -13.97 13.75 18.41
C ASN A 382 -13.71 13.27 16.98
N MET A 383 -14.57 13.68 16.06
CA MET A 383 -14.48 13.37 14.64
C MET A 383 -14.48 14.67 13.85
N GLN A 384 -13.40 14.95 13.13
CA GLN A 384 -13.34 16.08 12.20
C GLN A 384 -13.80 15.63 10.82
N ILE A 385 -14.78 16.34 10.25
CA ILE A 385 -15.41 15.99 8.98
C ILE A 385 -15.58 17.21 8.06
N CYS A 386 -15.69 16.94 6.77
CA CYS A 386 -16.02 17.92 5.74
C CYS A 386 -17.53 18.07 5.54
N SER A 387 -18.30 17.04 5.90
CA SER A 387 -19.74 17.01 5.69
C SER A 387 -20.56 17.58 6.85
N ARG A 388 -21.83 17.86 6.56
CA ARG A 388 -22.78 18.47 7.48
C ARG A 388 -24.16 17.83 7.32
N PRO A 389 -24.96 17.74 8.40
CA PRO A 389 -24.60 18.03 9.79
C PRO A 389 -23.70 16.93 10.39
N CYS A 390 -23.27 17.09 11.66
CA CYS A 390 -22.71 15.97 12.42
C CYS A 390 -23.74 14.82 12.47
N PRO A 391 -23.32 13.57 12.21
CA PRO A 391 -24.11 12.39 12.53
C PRO A 391 -24.62 12.41 13.97
N PRO A 392 -25.81 11.87 14.26
CA PRO A 392 -26.32 11.82 15.64
C PRO A 392 -25.55 10.84 16.53
N ASN A 393 -24.97 9.77 15.97
CA ASN A 393 -24.11 8.79 16.65
C ASN A 393 -22.75 8.70 15.94
N TYR A 394 -21.71 8.24 16.66
CA TYR A 394 -20.42 7.98 16.03
C TYR A 394 -20.57 6.91 14.94
N PRO A 395 -20.24 7.20 13.66
CA PRO A 395 -20.29 6.21 12.59
C PRO A 395 -19.41 5.00 12.92
N TRP A 396 -19.83 3.81 12.50
CA TRP A 396 -19.05 2.59 12.74
C TRP A 396 -19.44 1.49 11.76
N LEU A 397 -18.87 0.30 11.94
CA LEU A 397 -19.15 -0.88 11.13
C LEU A 397 -20.65 -1.20 11.14
N GLY A 398 -21.26 -1.25 9.97
CA GLY A 398 -22.70 -1.44 9.78
C GLY A 398 -23.57 -0.20 10.01
N ASN A 399 -23.00 0.94 10.42
CA ASN A 399 -23.70 2.22 10.59
C ASN A 399 -22.86 3.40 10.06
N VAL A 400 -22.55 3.37 8.76
CA VAL A 400 -21.82 4.43 8.05
C VAL A 400 -22.41 5.82 8.28
N ASN A 401 -23.74 5.92 8.40
CA ASN A 401 -24.42 7.20 8.52
C ASN A 401 -24.41 7.77 9.95
N GLY A 402 -24.02 6.97 10.94
CA GLY A 402 -24.16 7.30 12.35
C GLY A 402 -25.60 7.62 12.73
N SER A 403 -26.60 7.00 12.08
CA SER A 403 -28.03 7.25 12.31
C SER A 403 -28.55 6.69 13.62
#